data_AF-A0A919PVD1-F1
#
_entry.id   AF-A0A919PVD1-F1
#
_cell.length_a   1.000
_cell.length_b   1.000
_cell.length_c   1.000
_cell.angle_alpha   90.00
_cell.angle_beta   90.00
_cell.angle_gamma   90.00
#
_symmetry.space_group_name_H-M   'P 1'
#
loop_
_entity.id
_entity.type
_entity.pdbx_description
1 polymer ?
#
loop_
_entity_poly.entity_id
_entity_poly.type
_entity_poly.pdbx_seq_one_letter_code
_entity_poly.pdbx_strand_id
1 'polypeptide(L)'
;MAGPAVTPAALGRIDAILLTHDHHGDNLDDLGRALLPQAATVLTTEAGARRLGGTATGLAPWATTTLTAEDRPTIEVTATPCRHGPPLSRPIVGDVIGFALRWDGQQHGQLWISGDTVLHAGTRAVAERLSIGTVLLHLGGVRFPITGPLRYTMTGRDAIQLCQAIRPRTVIPVHYEGWRHFRQSRAAAQREFAGAADDIRRSVRWLDLGVSTEIVT
;
A
#
# COMPACT_ATOMS: atom_id res chain seq x y z
N MET A 1 -3.29 19.96 -7.76
CA MET A 1 -2.68 19.00 -6.81
C MET A 1 -2.39 19.78 -5.56
N ALA A 2 -2.71 19.23 -4.40
CA ALA A 2 -2.21 19.76 -3.14
C ALA A 2 -0.83 19.14 -2.91
N GLY A 3 0.12 19.92 -2.37
CA GLY A 3 1.40 19.38 -1.92
C GLY A 3 1.22 18.48 -0.69
N PRO A 4 2.30 17.83 -0.21
CA PRO A 4 2.22 16.98 0.97
C PRO A 4 1.80 17.79 2.20
N ALA A 5 0.99 17.20 3.09
CA ALA A 5 0.53 17.85 4.32
C ALA A 5 1.64 18.09 5.35
N VAL A 6 2.78 17.39 5.19
CA VAL A 6 4.00 17.55 5.98
C VAL A 6 5.19 17.73 5.04
N THR A 7 6.17 18.52 5.45
CA THR A 7 7.40 18.73 4.65
C THR A 7 8.34 17.52 4.79
N PRO A 8 9.23 17.28 3.81
CA PRO A 8 10.26 16.24 3.94
C PRO A 8 11.11 16.38 5.20
N ALA A 9 11.45 17.61 5.60
CA ALA A 9 12.21 17.87 6.82
C ALA A 9 11.46 17.48 8.11
N ALA A 10 10.12 17.50 8.10
CA ALA A 10 9.30 17.11 9.24
C ALA A 10 9.17 15.58 9.42
N LEU A 11 9.59 14.78 8.43
CA LEU A 11 9.58 13.32 8.53
C LEU A 11 10.66 12.78 9.49
N GLY A 12 11.66 13.59 9.82
CA GLY A 12 12.79 13.18 10.62
C GLY A 12 13.70 12.17 9.91
N ARG A 13 14.41 11.34 10.68
CA ARG A 13 15.33 10.34 10.14
C ARG A 13 14.55 9.15 9.59
N ILE A 14 14.83 8.79 8.34
CA ILE A 14 14.22 7.64 7.65
C ILE A 14 15.23 6.50 7.59
N ASP A 15 14.96 5.41 8.32
CA ASP A 15 15.83 4.22 8.30
C ASP A 15 15.62 3.36 7.06
N ALA A 16 14.36 3.17 6.66
CA ALA A 16 13.96 2.30 5.57
C ALA A 16 12.79 2.91 4.79
N ILE A 17 12.74 2.63 3.49
CA ILE A 17 11.63 3.00 2.61
C ILE A 17 11.04 1.73 2.00
N LEU A 18 9.72 1.58 2.08
CA LEU A 18 8.96 0.52 1.40
C LEU A 18 8.28 1.11 0.17
N LEU A 19 8.88 0.91 -1.00
CA LEU A 19 8.45 1.49 -2.26
C LEU A 19 7.74 0.45 -3.12
N THR A 20 6.41 0.49 -3.14
CA THR A 20 5.56 -0.51 -3.84
C THR A 20 5.86 -0.58 -5.34
N HIS A 21 6.19 0.55 -5.97
CA HIS A 21 6.63 0.68 -7.37
C HIS A 21 7.21 2.08 -7.64
N ASP A 22 7.96 2.26 -8.73
CA ASP A 22 8.62 3.54 -9.07
C ASP A 22 8.09 4.19 -10.36
N HIS A 23 7.10 3.59 -11.02
CA HIS A 23 6.64 4.03 -12.35
C HIS A 23 5.76 5.27 -12.32
N HIS A 24 4.98 5.48 -11.25
CA HIS A 24 3.95 6.51 -11.20
C HIS A 24 4.30 7.59 -10.18
N GLY A 25 4.12 8.86 -10.58
CA GLY A 25 4.45 10.01 -9.75
C GLY A 25 3.61 10.12 -8.48
N ASP A 26 2.44 9.50 -8.44
CA ASP A 26 1.61 9.41 -7.23
C ASP A 26 2.18 8.48 -6.16
N ASN A 27 3.12 7.59 -6.53
CA ASN A 27 3.86 6.75 -5.59
C ASN A 27 5.32 7.19 -5.43
N LEU A 28 5.94 7.74 -6.49
CA LEU A 28 7.31 8.26 -6.45
C LEU A 28 7.49 9.48 -7.39
N ASP A 29 7.17 10.66 -6.87
CA ASP A 29 7.49 11.94 -7.50
C ASP A 29 8.95 12.36 -7.30
N ASP A 30 9.34 13.49 -7.89
CA ASP A 30 10.72 13.99 -7.84
C ASP A 30 11.18 14.29 -6.40
N LEU A 31 10.26 14.74 -5.54
CA LEU A 31 10.57 15.04 -4.14
C LEU A 31 10.82 13.75 -3.35
N GLY A 32 10.00 12.72 -3.57
CA GLY A 32 10.20 11.38 -3.01
C GLY A 32 11.48 10.72 -3.52
N ARG A 33 11.83 10.90 -4.81
CA ARG A 33 13.11 10.40 -5.35
C ARG A 33 14.31 11.02 -4.64
N ALA A 34 14.24 12.32 -4.33
CA ALA A 34 15.30 13.01 -3.60
C ALA A 34 15.46 12.51 -2.14
N LEU A 35 14.47 11.81 -1.59
CA LEU A 35 14.55 11.20 -0.25
C LEU A 35 15.21 9.82 -0.25
N LEU A 36 15.19 9.08 -1.36
CA LEU A 36 15.70 7.71 -1.41
C LEU A 36 17.14 7.56 -0.89
N PRO A 37 18.11 8.45 -1.23
CA PRO A 37 19.48 8.33 -0.74
C PRO A 37 19.65 8.54 0.78
N GLN A 38 18.63 9.06 1.46
CA GLN A 38 18.67 9.31 2.91
C GLN A 38 18.36 8.06 3.73
N ALA A 39 17.71 7.06 3.12
CA ALA A 39 17.38 5.80 3.77
C ALA A 39 18.52 4.78 3.62
N ALA A 40 18.79 4.03 4.69
CA ALA A 40 19.79 2.97 4.68
C ALA A 40 19.39 1.82 3.74
N THR A 41 18.09 1.59 3.57
CA THR A 41 17.54 0.57 2.67
C THR A 41 16.25 1.04 2.01
N VAL A 42 16.08 0.70 0.73
CA VAL A 42 14.83 0.88 -0.02
C VAL A 42 14.39 -0.49 -0.50
N LEU A 43 13.27 -1.00 0.00
CA LEU A 43 12.68 -2.25 -0.48
C LEU A 43 11.69 -1.95 -1.60
N THR A 44 11.82 -2.59 -2.75
CA THR A 44 10.96 -2.35 -3.91
C THR A 44 10.85 -3.56 -4.83
N THR A 45 10.19 -3.41 -5.98
CA THR A 45 10.14 -4.45 -7.02
C THR A 45 11.53 -4.73 -7.59
N GLU A 46 11.77 -5.94 -8.11
CA GLU A 46 13.04 -6.27 -8.76
C GLU A 46 13.36 -5.33 -9.94
N ALA A 47 12.34 -4.94 -10.71
CA ALA A 47 12.50 -3.97 -11.78
C ALA A 47 12.83 -2.56 -11.27
N GLY A 48 12.18 -2.12 -10.21
CA GLY A 48 12.44 -0.84 -9.56
C GLY A 48 13.86 -0.77 -9.00
N ALA A 49 14.32 -1.82 -8.33
CA ALA A 49 15.69 -1.88 -7.80
C ALA A 49 16.75 -1.75 -8.90
N ARG A 50 16.55 -2.39 -10.06
CA ARG A 50 17.45 -2.25 -11.22
C ARG A 50 17.48 -0.82 -11.78
N ARG A 51 16.34 -0.11 -11.78
CA ARG A 51 16.27 1.27 -12.27
C ARG A 51 16.82 2.29 -11.29
N LEU A 52 16.58 2.09 -9.99
CA LEU A 52 16.95 3.03 -8.93
C LEU A 52 18.42 2.87 -8.49
N GLY A 53 18.94 1.64 -8.45
CA GLY A 53 20.27 1.35 -7.93
C GLY A 53 20.45 1.76 -6.46
N GLY A 54 21.69 2.00 -6.04
CA GLY A 54 22.01 2.48 -4.70
C GLY A 54 21.62 1.50 -3.59
N THR A 55 20.84 1.97 -2.62
CA THR A 55 20.34 1.19 -1.48
C THR A 55 19.06 0.39 -1.80
N ALA A 56 18.63 0.36 -3.06
CA ALA A 56 17.42 -0.34 -3.47
C ALA A 56 17.63 -1.86 -3.57
N THR A 57 16.83 -2.61 -2.81
CA THR A 57 16.74 -4.06 -2.84
C THR A 57 15.42 -4.49 -3.47
N GLY A 58 15.52 -5.32 -4.51
CA GLY A 58 14.37 -5.85 -5.23
C GLY A 58 13.82 -7.11 -4.56
N LEU A 59 12.50 -7.18 -4.41
CA LEU A 59 11.80 -8.35 -3.88
C LEU A 59 10.82 -8.90 -4.93
N ALA A 60 10.90 -10.21 -5.17
CA ALA A 60 9.86 -10.95 -5.85
C ALA A 60 8.64 -11.17 -4.93
N PRO A 61 7.42 -11.36 -5.46
CA PRO A 61 6.29 -11.75 -4.63
C PRO A 61 6.58 -12.99 -3.79
N TRP A 62 6.22 -12.92 -2.50
CA TRP A 62 6.50 -13.87 -1.43
C TRP A 62 7.95 -13.95 -0.96
N ALA A 63 8.88 -13.19 -1.54
CA ALA A 63 10.20 -13.04 -0.96
C ALA A 63 10.11 -12.31 0.38
N THR A 64 10.92 -12.75 1.33
CA THR A 64 11.03 -12.15 2.65
C THR A 64 12.41 -11.53 2.85
N THR A 65 12.45 -10.48 3.66
CA THR A 65 13.69 -9.86 4.16
C THR A 65 13.45 -9.34 5.57
N THR A 66 14.49 -8.82 6.22
CA THR A 66 14.38 -8.24 7.55
C THR A 66 14.93 -6.82 7.58
N LEU A 67 14.28 -5.97 8.37
CA LEU A 67 14.78 -4.66 8.76
C LEU A 67 15.22 -4.74 10.21
N THR A 68 16.46 -4.32 10.47
CA THR A 68 17.08 -4.35 11.80
C THR A 68 17.63 -2.97 12.14
N ALA A 69 17.58 -2.61 13.41
CA ALA A 69 18.19 -1.40 13.96
C ALA A 69 18.52 -1.66 15.43
N GLU A 70 19.55 -0.98 15.94
CA GLU A 70 19.94 -1.05 17.35
C GLU A 70 18.75 -0.64 18.25
N ASP A 71 18.54 -1.40 19.33
CA ASP A 71 17.47 -1.20 20.32
C ASP A 71 16.03 -1.17 19.76
N ARG A 72 15.80 -1.74 18.57
CA ARG A 72 14.46 -1.86 17.95
C ARG A 72 14.12 -3.31 17.62
N PRO A 73 12.83 -3.70 17.69
CA PRO A 73 12.42 -5.03 17.26
C PRO A 73 12.73 -5.22 15.77
N THR A 74 13.16 -6.43 15.42
CA THR A 74 13.35 -6.81 14.01
C THR A 74 12.00 -6.88 13.31
N ILE A 75 11.91 -6.27 12.13
CA ILE A 75 10.71 -6.33 11.28
C ILE A 75 10.99 -7.29 10.13
N GLU A 76 10.27 -8.41 10.09
CA GLU A 76 10.19 -9.24 8.90
C GLU A 76 9.25 -8.59 7.88
N VAL A 77 9.75 -8.46 6.65
CA VAL A 77 9.03 -7.87 5.53
C VAL A 77 8.79 -8.96 4.50
N THR A 78 7.52 -9.24 4.18
CA THR A 78 7.12 -10.11 3.08
C THR A 78 6.57 -9.28 1.92
N ALA A 79 7.17 -9.39 0.74
CA ALA A 79 6.60 -8.78 -0.47
C ALA A 79 5.32 -9.52 -0.88
N THR A 80 4.20 -8.83 -1.02
CA THR A 80 2.91 -9.45 -1.41
C THR A 80 2.63 -9.22 -2.89
N PRO A 81 2.01 -10.19 -3.59
CA PRO A 81 1.67 -10.02 -5.00
C PRO A 81 0.65 -8.91 -5.22
N CYS A 82 0.92 -8.04 -6.17
CA CYS A 82 -0.04 -7.05 -6.67
C CYS A 82 -0.30 -7.26 -8.17
N ARG A 83 -1.45 -6.77 -8.62
CA ARG A 83 -1.74 -6.61 -10.04
C ARG A 83 -2.40 -5.26 -10.27
N HIS A 84 -1.66 -4.34 -10.86
CA HIS A 84 -2.14 -3.01 -11.18
C HIS A 84 -2.88 -3.03 -12.52
N GLY A 85 -4.12 -3.54 -12.55
CA GLY A 85 -4.95 -3.60 -13.76
C GLY A 85 -5.42 -4.99 -14.18
N PRO A 86 -6.14 -5.08 -15.31
CA PRO A 86 -6.58 -6.34 -15.90
C PRO A 86 -5.40 -7.18 -16.40
N PRO A 87 -5.59 -8.49 -16.66
CA PRO A 87 -4.57 -9.31 -17.31
C PRO A 87 -4.00 -8.61 -18.56
N LEU A 88 -2.70 -8.79 -18.82
CA LEU A 88 -1.96 -8.22 -19.96
C LEU A 88 -1.73 -6.69 -19.93
N SER A 89 -2.10 -5.98 -18.86
CA SER A 89 -1.83 -4.53 -18.73
C SER A 89 -0.45 -4.17 -18.17
N ARG A 90 0.39 -5.16 -17.81
CA ARG A 90 1.73 -4.97 -17.23
C ARG A 90 2.62 -3.97 -17.99
N PRO A 91 2.70 -3.96 -19.33
CA PRO A 91 3.55 -3.00 -20.05
C PRO A 91 3.15 -1.53 -19.84
N ILE A 92 1.90 -1.28 -19.43
CA ILE A 92 1.34 0.06 -19.24
C ILE A 92 1.58 0.57 -17.81
N VAL A 93 1.53 -0.34 -16.84
CA VAL A 93 1.42 -0.01 -15.42
C VAL A 93 2.66 -0.35 -14.59
N GLY A 94 3.55 -1.17 -15.14
CA GLY A 94 4.75 -1.64 -14.46
C GLY A 94 4.49 -2.70 -13.39
N ASP A 95 5.58 -3.17 -12.80
CA ASP A 95 5.53 -4.08 -11.66
C ASP A 95 5.15 -3.32 -10.39
N VAL A 96 4.34 -3.96 -9.55
CA VAL A 96 3.93 -3.48 -8.23
C VAL A 96 4.00 -4.65 -7.24
N ILE A 97 4.43 -4.37 -6.01
CA ILE A 97 4.30 -5.27 -4.86
C ILE A 97 3.67 -4.52 -3.67
N GLY A 98 3.08 -5.27 -2.75
CA GLY A 98 2.72 -4.80 -1.42
C GLY A 98 3.72 -5.31 -0.39
N PHE A 99 3.52 -4.95 0.87
CA PHE A 99 4.40 -5.37 1.96
C PHE A 99 3.59 -5.78 3.18
N ALA A 100 3.81 -6.99 3.68
CA ALA A 100 3.32 -7.40 4.98
C ALA A 100 4.46 -7.35 6.00
N LEU A 101 4.21 -6.72 7.15
CA LEU A 101 5.20 -6.44 8.18
C LEU A 101 4.83 -7.19 9.46
N ARG A 102 5.80 -7.96 9.95
CA ARG A 102 5.70 -8.76 11.18
C ARG A 102 6.84 -8.42 12.12
N TRP A 103 6.55 -8.25 13.40
CA TRP A 103 7.56 -8.09 14.44
C TRP A 103 7.07 -8.71 15.77
N ASP A 104 7.97 -8.91 16.71
CA ASP A 104 7.63 -9.49 18.01
C ASP A 104 6.86 -8.49 18.88
N GLY A 105 5.78 -8.96 19.52
CA GLY A 105 4.87 -8.12 20.31
C GLY A 105 3.72 -7.49 19.52
N GLN A 106 3.68 -7.67 18.20
CA GLN A 106 2.56 -7.29 17.33
C GLN A 106 1.26 -7.99 17.78
N GLN A 107 0.14 -7.25 17.81
CA GLN A 107 -1.19 -7.72 18.18
C GLN A 107 -2.09 -7.91 16.95
N HIS A 108 -3.00 -8.89 17.02
CA HIS A 108 -4.05 -9.10 16.02
C HIS A 108 -3.60 -9.50 14.60
N GLY A 109 -2.29 -9.54 14.32
CA GLY A 109 -1.72 -10.02 13.05
C GLY A 109 -0.83 -8.98 12.38
N GLN A 110 -0.39 -9.28 11.17
CA GLN A 110 0.57 -8.47 10.41
C GLN A 110 -0.06 -7.14 9.95
N LEU A 111 0.80 -6.12 9.82
CA LEU A 111 0.47 -4.87 9.15
C LEU A 111 0.70 -5.04 7.65
N TRP A 112 -0.35 -4.90 6.85
CA TRP A 112 -0.27 -5.08 5.40
C TRP A 112 -0.48 -3.79 4.62
N ILE A 113 0.51 -3.41 3.82
CA ILE A 113 0.43 -2.35 2.83
C ILE A 113 0.09 -2.99 1.49
N SER A 114 -1.14 -2.79 1.00
CA SER A 114 -1.66 -3.54 -0.15
C SER A 114 -0.91 -3.27 -1.45
N GLY A 115 -0.30 -2.09 -1.59
CA GLY A 115 0.12 -1.51 -2.85
C GLY A 115 -1.04 -1.30 -3.84
N ASP A 116 -0.70 -0.75 -5.00
CA ASP A 116 -1.64 -0.50 -6.09
C ASP A 116 -2.04 -1.81 -6.77
N THR A 117 -3.21 -2.32 -6.37
CA THR A 117 -3.68 -3.61 -6.87
C THR A 117 -5.18 -3.65 -7.05
N VAL A 118 -5.64 -4.42 -8.03
CA VAL A 118 -7.03 -4.88 -8.11
C VAL A 118 -7.23 -6.11 -7.24
N LEU A 119 -8.50 -6.48 -6.98
CA LEU A 119 -8.81 -7.75 -6.35
C LEU A 119 -8.57 -8.90 -7.35
N HIS A 120 -7.72 -9.87 -7.00
CA HIS A 120 -7.38 -11.01 -7.84
C HIS A 120 -6.90 -12.21 -7.01
N ALA A 121 -6.55 -13.31 -7.69
CA ALA A 121 -6.08 -14.53 -7.02
C ALA A 121 -4.86 -14.31 -6.09
N GLY A 122 -3.95 -13.38 -6.42
CA GLY A 122 -2.78 -13.08 -5.60
C GLY A 122 -3.14 -12.35 -4.31
N THR A 123 -4.00 -11.33 -4.39
CA THR A 123 -4.50 -10.65 -3.19
C THR A 123 -5.39 -11.56 -2.33
N ARG A 124 -6.09 -12.53 -2.93
CA ARG A 124 -6.79 -13.59 -2.19
C ARG A 124 -5.82 -14.56 -1.51
N ALA A 125 -4.73 -14.94 -2.17
CA ALA A 125 -3.70 -15.78 -1.56
C ALA A 125 -3.03 -15.11 -0.35
N VAL A 126 -3.00 -13.77 -0.28
CA VAL A 126 -2.57 -13.06 0.94
C VAL A 126 -3.51 -13.37 2.11
N ALA A 127 -4.82 -13.36 1.88
CA ALA A 127 -5.83 -13.72 2.89
C ALA A 127 -5.70 -15.16 3.39
N GLU A 128 -5.21 -16.06 2.54
CA GLU A 128 -5.04 -17.47 2.86
C GLU A 128 -3.72 -17.75 3.61
N ARG A 129 -2.67 -16.97 3.34
CA ARG A 129 -1.31 -17.23 3.83
C ARG A 129 -0.93 -16.40 5.05
N LEU A 130 -1.48 -15.19 5.18
CA LEU A 130 -1.09 -14.24 6.21
C LEU A 130 -2.27 -13.90 7.11
N SER A 131 -2.02 -13.84 8.42
CA SER A 131 -2.96 -13.28 9.37
C SER A 131 -2.76 -11.77 9.40
N ILE A 132 -3.76 -11.01 8.93
CA ILE A 132 -3.68 -9.55 8.81
C ILE A 132 -4.46 -8.89 9.94
N GLY A 133 -3.75 -8.14 10.80
CA GLY A 133 -4.36 -7.36 11.88
C GLY A 133 -4.79 -5.97 11.41
N THR A 134 -3.91 -5.31 10.67
CA THR A 134 -4.13 -3.96 10.15
C THR A 134 -3.78 -3.91 8.66
N VAL A 135 -4.59 -3.23 7.86
CA VAL A 135 -4.32 -3.06 6.42
C VAL A 135 -4.34 -1.58 6.01
N LEU A 136 -3.28 -1.12 5.35
CA LEU A 136 -3.26 0.11 4.55
C LEU A 136 -3.70 -0.25 3.13
N LEU A 137 -4.94 0.09 2.82
CA LEU A 137 -5.63 -0.39 1.63
C LEU A 137 -5.72 0.70 0.57
N HIS A 138 -5.00 0.50 -0.54
CA HIS A 138 -4.99 1.44 -1.66
C HIS A 138 -6.31 1.33 -2.46
N LEU A 139 -7.04 2.44 -2.51
CA LEU A 139 -8.31 2.55 -3.23
C LEU A 139 -8.14 3.36 -4.53
N GLY A 140 -9.07 4.26 -4.83
CA GLY A 140 -8.99 5.22 -5.93
C GLY A 140 -9.71 4.79 -7.21
N GLY A 141 -9.93 3.48 -7.39
CA GLY A 141 -10.60 2.93 -8.57
C GLY A 141 -10.02 3.47 -9.88
N VAL A 142 -8.69 3.60 -9.95
CA VAL A 142 -7.98 4.33 -11.01
C VAL A 142 -8.38 3.80 -12.38
N ARG A 143 -8.66 4.73 -13.31
CA ARG A 143 -8.96 4.43 -14.72
C ARG A 143 -8.12 5.32 -15.62
N PHE A 144 -7.50 4.72 -16.63
CA PHE A 144 -6.85 5.48 -17.70
C PHE A 144 -7.83 5.67 -18.87
N PRO A 145 -7.96 6.88 -19.44
CA PRO A 145 -8.85 7.14 -20.58
C PRO A 145 -8.56 6.24 -21.79
N ILE A 146 -7.29 5.93 -22.03
CA ILE A 146 -6.80 5.14 -23.17
C ILE A 146 -7.26 3.68 -23.10
N THR A 147 -7.59 3.18 -21.90
CA THR A 147 -7.90 1.76 -21.65
C THR A 147 -9.38 1.52 -21.35
N GLY A 148 -10.25 2.52 -21.59
CA GLY A 148 -11.69 2.39 -21.42
C GLY A 148 -12.14 2.19 -19.95
N PRO A 149 -13.10 1.28 -19.65
CA PRO A 149 -13.67 1.12 -18.31
C PRO A 149 -12.79 0.32 -17.34
N LEU A 150 -11.60 -0.09 -17.78
CA LEU A 150 -10.69 -0.93 -16.99
C LEU A 150 -10.22 -0.19 -15.73
N ARG A 151 -10.16 -0.94 -14.64
CA ARG A 151 -9.75 -0.45 -13.32
C ARG A 151 -8.38 -0.99 -12.96
N TYR A 152 -7.60 -0.14 -12.31
CA TYR A 152 -6.20 -0.39 -12.02
C TYR A 152 -5.92 -0.54 -10.52
N THR A 153 -6.82 -0.06 -9.68
CA THR A 153 -6.82 -0.27 -8.23
C THR A 153 -8.20 -0.68 -7.74
N MET A 154 -8.29 -1.12 -6.47
CA MET A 154 -9.56 -1.49 -5.85
C MET A 154 -10.53 -0.30 -5.74
N THR A 155 -11.82 -0.60 -5.90
CA THR A 155 -12.91 0.26 -5.43
C THR A 155 -13.28 -0.08 -3.98
N GLY A 156 -14.08 0.77 -3.33
CA GLY A 156 -14.63 0.48 -2.00
C GLY A 156 -15.35 -0.88 -1.93
N ARG A 157 -16.08 -1.28 -2.98
CA ARG A 157 -16.69 -2.63 -3.06
C ARG A 157 -15.67 -3.77 -3.09
N ASP A 158 -14.62 -3.62 -3.91
CA ASP A 158 -13.54 -4.62 -3.98
C ASP A 158 -12.82 -4.72 -2.64
N ALA A 159 -12.62 -3.57 -1.98
CA ALA A 159 -12.03 -3.47 -0.66
C ALA A 159 -12.89 -4.15 0.42
N ILE A 160 -14.21 -3.97 0.42
CA ILE A 160 -15.13 -4.66 1.33
C ILE A 160 -15.03 -6.18 1.11
N GLN A 161 -15.01 -6.63 -0.15
CA GLN A 161 -14.87 -8.06 -0.46
C GLN A 161 -13.53 -8.64 0.03
N LEU A 162 -12.43 -7.89 -0.09
CA LEU A 162 -11.14 -8.30 0.48
C LEU A 162 -11.18 -8.33 2.01
N CYS A 163 -11.81 -7.34 2.64
CA CYS A 163 -11.97 -7.27 4.10
C CYS A 163 -12.80 -8.43 4.65
N GLN A 164 -13.76 -8.96 3.89
CA GLN A 164 -14.50 -10.18 4.26
C GLN A 164 -13.58 -11.40 4.31
N ALA A 165 -12.56 -11.47 3.45
CA ALA A 165 -11.63 -12.58 3.39
C ALA A 165 -10.54 -12.48 4.48
N ILE A 166 -9.92 -11.31 4.65
CA ILE A 166 -8.80 -11.14 5.60
C ILE A 166 -9.27 -10.86 7.04
N ARG A 167 -10.52 -10.40 7.22
CA ARG A 167 -11.14 -10.04 8.51
C ARG A 167 -10.23 -9.22 9.44
N PRO A 168 -9.70 -8.07 8.96
CA PRO A 168 -8.71 -7.32 9.71
C PRO A 168 -9.38 -6.57 10.87
N ARG A 169 -8.63 -6.35 11.96
CA ARG A 169 -9.09 -5.53 13.08
C ARG A 169 -9.20 -4.06 12.69
N THR A 170 -8.28 -3.59 11.85
CA THR A 170 -8.21 -2.19 11.42
C THR A 170 -8.00 -2.09 9.89
N VAL A 171 -8.81 -1.28 9.22
CA VAL A 171 -8.67 -0.94 7.80
C VAL A 171 -8.40 0.56 7.69
N ILE A 172 -7.30 0.93 7.05
CA ILE A 172 -6.93 2.32 6.78
C ILE A 172 -6.92 2.51 5.26
N PRO A 173 -8.01 3.05 4.69
CA PRO A 173 -8.03 3.41 3.28
C PRO A 173 -6.98 4.48 2.98
N VAL A 174 -6.30 4.35 1.83
CA VAL A 174 -5.39 5.35 1.26
C VAL A 174 -5.61 5.44 -0.27
N HIS A 175 -4.85 6.28 -0.97
CA HIS A 175 -4.85 6.35 -2.45
C HIS A 175 -6.22 6.71 -3.07
N TYR A 176 -6.93 7.69 -2.50
CA TYR A 176 -8.25 8.14 -2.99
C TYR A 176 -8.36 9.68 -3.15
N GLU A 177 -7.31 10.42 -2.79
CA GLU A 177 -7.24 11.88 -2.89
C GLU A 177 -5.82 12.34 -3.24
N GLY A 178 -5.67 13.55 -3.80
CA GLY A 178 -4.38 14.14 -4.16
C GLY A 178 -4.10 14.20 -5.66
N TRP A 179 -4.62 13.25 -6.46
CA TRP A 179 -4.32 13.14 -7.90
C TRP A 179 -5.55 13.11 -8.80
N ARG A 180 -5.43 13.65 -10.03
CA ARG A 180 -6.54 13.83 -10.98
C ARG A 180 -7.11 12.53 -11.56
N HIS A 181 -6.40 11.42 -11.44
CA HIS A 181 -6.80 10.13 -12.02
C HIS A 181 -7.67 9.28 -11.09
N PHE A 182 -7.83 9.67 -9.82
CA PHE A 182 -8.80 9.01 -8.92
C PHE A 182 -10.22 9.23 -9.41
N ARG A 183 -11.02 8.16 -9.35
CA ARG A 183 -12.40 8.14 -9.84
C ARG A 183 -13.42 7.83 -8.75
N GLN A 184 -12.94 7.40 -7.58
CA GLN A 184 -13.76 7.28 -6.37
C GLN A 184 -13.26 8.28 -5.32
N SER A 185 -14.11 9.23 -4.93
CA SER A 185 -13.79 10.16 -3.84
C SER A 185 -13.89 9.48 -2.47
N ARG A 186 -13.25 10.07 -1.45
CA ARG A 186 -13.40 9.68 -0.03
C ARG A 186 -14.87 9.51 0.35
N ALA A 187 -15.72 10.48 0.03
CA ALA A 187 -17.15 10.44 0.34
C ALA A 187 -17.89 9.27 -0.35
N ALA A 188 -17.51 8.92 -1.58
CA ALA A 188 -18.10 7.79 -2.28
C ALA A 188 -17.68 6.46 -1.65
N ALA A 189 -16.39 6.30 -1.30
CA ALA A 189 -15.90 5.11 -0.62
C ALA A 189 -16.50 4.97 0.80
N GLN A 190 -16.60 6.07 1.55
CA GLN A 190 -17.28 6.12 2.85
C GLN A 190 -18.72 5.62 2.79
N ARG A 191 -19.48 6.03 1.76
CA ARG A 191 -20.85 5.54 1.55
C ARG A 191 -20.90 4.04 1.28
N GLU A 192 -19.93 3.49 0.53
CA GLU A 192 -19.86 2.04 0.29
C GLU A 192 -19.55 1.28 1.59
N PHE A 193 -18.56 1.73 2.37
CA PHE A 193 -18.23 1.11 3.65
C PHE A 193 -19.34 1.25 4.70
N ALA A 194 -20.13 2.33 4.65
CA ALA A 194 -21.30 2.48 5.53
C ALA A 194 -22.37 1.41 5.30
N GLY A 195 -22.45 0.85 4.09
CA GLY A 195 -23.34 -0.27 3.73
C GLY A 195 -22.73 -1.66 3.95
N ALA A 196 -21.51 -1.77 4.46
CA ALA A 196 -20.86 -3.05 4.73
C ALA A 196 -21.41 -3.72 6.01
N ALA A 197 -21.05 -5.00 6.20
CA ALA A 197 -21.32 -5.71 7.45
C ALA A 197 -20.72 -4.96 8.65
N ASP A 198 -21.34 -5.11 9.82
CA ASP A 198 -21.05 -4.31 11.00
C ASP A 198 -19.59 -4.43 11.49
N ASP A 199 -19.00 -5.62 11.38
CA ASP A 199 -17.60 -5.88 11.72
C ASP A 199 -16.64 -5.11 10.79
N ILE A 200 -16.89 -5.12 9.49
CA ILE A 200 -16.09 -4.36 8.51
C ILE A 200 -16.30 -2.86 8.68
N ARG A 201 -17.55 -2.41 8.84
CA ARG A 201 -17.87 -0.99 9.02
C ARG A 201 -17.14 -0.42 10.25
N ARG A 202 -17.04 -1.19 11.33
CA ARG A 202 -16.36 -0.78 12.58
C ARG A 202 -14.83 -0.90 12.51
N SER A 203 -14.26 -1.64 11.56
CA SER A 203 -12.80 -1.75 11.41
C SER A 203 -12.18 -0.59 10.63
N VAL A 204 -12.97 0.13 9.82
CA VAL A 204 -12.46 1.23 8.98
C VAL A 204 -12.10 2.47 9.81
N ARG A 205 -10.93 3.04 9.54
CA ARG A 205 -10.43 4.30 10.10
C ARG A 205 -10.03 5.21 8.95
N TRP A 206 -10.73 6.34 8.81
CA TRP A 206 -10.37 7.39 7.87
C TRP A 206 -9.49 8.40 8.59
N LEU A 207 -8.23 8.51 8.19
CA LEU A 207 -7.27 9.40 8.84
C LEU A 207 -7.22 10.76 8.14
N ASP A 208 -6.82 11.78 8.88
CA ASP A 208 -6.63 13.12 8.34
C ASP A 208 -5.17 13.35 7.94
N LEU A 209 -4.97 14.06 6.83
CA LEU A 209 -3.65 14.28 6.26
C LEU A 209 -2.76 15.06 7.23
N GLY A 210 -1.56 14.55 7.50
CA GLY A 210 -0.57 15.20 8.37
C GLY A 210 -0.84 15.05 9.88
N VAL A 211 -1.88 14.33 10.28
CA VAL A 211 -2.21 14.09 11.69
C VAL A 211 -1.70 12.72 12.13
N SER A 212 -0.79 12.70 13.11
CA SER A 212 -0.34 11.45 13.74
C SER A 212 -1.51 10.77 14.46
N THR A 213 -1.69 9.47 14.21
CA THR A 213 -2.77 8.66 14.82
C THR A 213 -2.18 7.35 15.32
N GLU A 214 -2.43 7.03 16.59
CA GLU A 214 -2.04 5.74 17.16
C GLU A 214 -2.98 4.62 16.66
N ILE A 215 -2.37 3.55 16.15
CA ILE A 215 -3.07 2.35 15.69
C ILE A 215 -2.57 1.18 16.51
N VAL A 216 -3.50 0.41 17.09
CA VAL A 216 -3.16 -0.83 17.77
C VAL A 216 -2.78 -1.85 16.70
N THR A 217 -1.50 -2.20 16.67
CA THR A 217 -0.90 -3.19 15.79
C THR A 217 -0.19 -4.25 16.58
#